data_AF-A0A6M8N3P8-F1
#
_entry.id   AF-A0A6M8N3P8-F1
#
_cell.length_a   1.000
_cell.length_b   1.000
_cell.length_c   1.000
_cell.angle_alpha   90.00
_cell.angle_beta   90.00
_cell.angle_gamma   90.00
#
_symmetry.space_group_name_H-M   'P 1'
#
loop_
_entity.id
_entity.type
_entity.pdbx_description
1 polymer ?
#
loop_
_entity_poly.entity_id
_entity_poly.type
_entity_poly.pdbx_seq_one_letter_code
_entity_poly.pdbx_strand_id
1 'polypeptide(L)'
;MTKKLQPFKGHKNLFWGIQRRIVDIEVAHKLYLQLLQTNQFEIDEPLSIGEVQLLQEQYVLPREDMHHEVQLNNILKNNFKNGSYILEFFDEVKNKVQFLLDNPPLLNQFSEEISSILPIKVGTVSDRLGNIIFQFPINNFELYHDRITVKNKQWVQKYQGIKLAIISKSKTFNIQNLVARLYEEDTDKLITRQRFINIDSTVTDIAFDDCFGTHIEIIDKTTSLLLYKYKFSIIKQMYSNISVIELQNRVFKIDGNIHKIKVSTNASRSIYGKEKNKSFDEWIRNRKYEQELKELEKSKAFVQYFGNEKKYILLNKIKWSISNNKNILDYKSYKKQQGLIASSITKAMKDVREIINKHGNEGVYLWDPYLNAKDIKNTLYFCQHTYVPMRAITSFSEIQLQRNISCPKCGEPLESKNTTEKAKTNMTKELECDDEKFLFMNLEVRGKIKQYGYKFHDRFLIFPLEQPKVWSLGISVNQLGASHHIL
;
A
#
# COMPACT_ATOMS: atom_id res chain seq x y z
N MET A 1 -33.89 5.89 -12.58
CA MET A 1 -33.69 7.26 -12.11
C MET A 1 -34.52 7.49 -10.88
N THR A 2 -34.07 8.31 -9.93
CA THR A 2 -34.80 8.53 -8.68
C THR A 2 -36.19 9.10 -8.98
N LYS A 3 -37.25 8.44 -8.49
CA LYS A 3 -38.64 8.89 -8.70
C LYS A 3 -38.96 10.20 -7.96
N LYS A 4 -38.23 10.48 -6.89
CA LYS A 4 -38.34 11.68 -6.05
C LYS A 4 -36.96 12.01 -5.49
N LEU A 5 -36.78 13.29 -5.12
CA LEU A 5 -35.62 13.74 -4.38
C LEU A 5 -35.52 13.02 -3.03
N GLN A 6 -34.30 12.67 -2.64
CA GLN A 6 -33.98 12.01 -1.38
C GLN A 6 -33.26 13.01 -0.46
N PRO A 7 -33.61 13.10 0.83
CA PRO A 7 -32.95 14.02 1.75
C PRO A 7 -31.54 13.52 2.11
N PHE A 8 -30.59 14.44 2.27
CA PHE A 8 -29.32 14.10 2.92
C PHE A 8 -29.53 13.91 4.43
N LYS A 9 -29.04 12.81 4.98
CA LYS A 9 -29.13 12.54 6.42
C LYS A 9 -28.41 13.64 7.21
N GLY A 10 -29.12 14.28 8.14
CA GLY A 10 -28.58 15.39 8.94
C GLY A 10 -28.70 16.78 8.31
N HIS A 11 -29.18 16.91 7.07
CA HIS A 11 -29.41 18.20 6.41
C HIS A 11 -30.87 18.37 6.01
N LYS A 12 -31.59 19.29 6.68
CA LYS A 12 -33.04 19.46 6.49
C LYS A 12 -33.44 20.02 5.11
N ASN A 13 -32.55 20.77 4.46
CA ASN A 13 -32.85 21.53 3.25
C ASN A 13 -32.06 21.05 2.02
N LEU A 14 -31.25 19.99 2.15
CA LEU A 14 -30.46 19.46 1.06
C LEU A 14 -31.01 18.11 0.62
N PHE A 15 -31.21 17.99 -0.69
CA PHE A 15 -31.73 16.79 -1.30
C PHE A 15 -30.89 16.42 -2.50
N TRP A 16 -30.91 15.14 -2.86
CA TRP A 16 -30.25 14.62 -4.05
C TRP A 16 -31.22 13.83 -4.92
N GLY A 17 -30.89 13.75 -6.21
CA GLY A 17 -31.62 12.98 -7.20
C GLY A 17 -30.74 12.71 -8.42
N ILE A 18 -31.12 11.72 -9.20
CA ILE A 18 -30.44 11.33 -10.44
C ILE A 18 -31.36 11.61 -11.62
N GLN A 19 -30.86 12.43 -12.54
CA GLN A 19 -31.50 12.78 -13.81
C GLN A 19 -30.69 12.27 -15.02
N ARG A 20 -31.39 11.95 -16.12
CA ARG A 20 -30.94 11.32 -17.36
C ARG A 20 -31.85 11.90 -18.41
N ARG A 21 -31.21 12.41 -19.45
CA ARG A 21 -31.84 12.90 -20.66
C ARG A 21 -31.19 12.17 -21.84
N ILE A 22 -31.91 12.12 -22.94
CA ILE A 22 -31.37 11.73 -24.24
C ILE A 22 -31.49 13.01 -25.06
N VAL A 23 -30.37 13.46 -25.59
CA VAL A 23 -30.26 14.71 -26.35
C VAL A 23 -29.47 14.44 -27.62
N ASP A 24 -29.70 15.24 -28.65
CA ASP A 24 -28.96 15.19 -29.89
C ASP A 24 -27.54 15.76 -29.71
N ILE A 25 -26.64 15.41 -30.63
CA ILE A 25 -25.23 15.80 -30.54
C ILE A 25 -25.05 17.32 -30.68
N GLU A 26 -25.91 17.97 -31.47
CA GLU A 26 -25.94 19.43 -31.64
C GLU A 26 -26.31 20.13 -30.33
N VAL A 27 -27.24 19.55 -29.55
CA VAL A 27 -27.61 20.07 -28.22
C VAL A 27 -26.45 19.92 -27.26
N ALA A 28 -25.80 18.74 -27.22
CA ALA A 28 -24.63 18.52 -26.39
C ALA A 28 -23.47 19.49 -26.73
N HIS A 29 -23.27 19.76 -28.03
CA HIS A 29 -22.27 20.73 -28.49
C HIS A 29 -22.62 22.15 -28.05
N LYS A 30 -23.89 22.56 -28.14
CA LYS A 30 -24.35 23.86 -27.62
C LYS A 30 -24.09 23.99 -26.11
N LEU A 31 -24.41 22.96 -25.33
CA LEU A 31 -24.14 22.92 -23.88
C LEU A 31 -22.64 23.06 -23.58
N TYR A 32 -21.80 22.38 -24.35
CA TYR A 32 -20.35 22.50 -24.24
C TYR A 32 -19.87 23.94 -24.49
N LEU A 33 -20.37 24.58 -25.56
CA LEU A 33 -20.01 25.97 -25.87
C LEU A 33 -20.52 26.95 -24.81
N GLN A 34 -21.72 26.74 -24.25
CA GLN A 34 -22.25 27.55 -23.16
C GLN A 34 -21.39 27.44 -21.90
N LEU A 35 -20.97 26.23 -21.52
CA LEU A 35 -20.04 26.05 -20.41
C LEU A 35 -18.72 26.78 -20.65
N LEU A 36 -18.16 26.63 -21.85
CA LEU A 36 -16.88 27.23 -22.22
C LEU A 36 -16.90 28.76 -22.23
N GLN A 37 -18.01 29.37 -22.69
CA GLN A 37 -18.09 30.81 -22.91
C GLN A 37 -18.68 31.57 -21.71
N THR A 38 -19.66 31.00 -21.02
CA THR A 38 -20.44 31.71 -20.01
C THR A 38 -20.50 31.01 -18.66
N ASN A 39 -19.86 29.84 -18.50
CA ASN A 39 -19.94 29.02 -17.28
C ASN A 39 -21.39 28.72 -16.87
N GLN A 40 -22.26 28.49 -17.86
CA GLN A 40 -23.68 28.18 -17.67
C GLN A 40 -24.00 26.81 -18.26
N PHE A 41 -24.92 26.11 -17.60
CA PHE A 41 -25.41 24.81 -18.06
C PHE A 41 -26.93 24.77 -17.96
N GLU A 42 -27.61 24.74 -19.10
CA GLU A 42 -29.06 24.84 -19.19
C GLU A 42 -29.58 23.81 -20.19
N ILE A 43 -30.28 22.79 -19.68
CA ILE A 43 -30.97 21.80 -20.53
C ILE A 43 -32.46 22.14 -20.60
N ASP A 44 -33.13 22.09 -19.44
CA ASP A 44 -34.55 22.43 -19.28
C ASP A 44 -34.67 23.78 -18.56
N GLU A 45 -33.91 23.94 -17.47
CA GLU A 45 -33.82 25.16 -16.66
C GLU A 45 -32.33 25.44 -16.34
N PRO A 46 -31.96 26.70 -16.06
CA PRO A 46 -30.59 27.05 -15.70
C PRO A 46 -30.14 26.33 -14.43
N LEU A 47 -29.09 25.51 -14.53
CA LEU A 47 -28.54 24.80 -13.39
C LEU A 47 -27.51 25.66 -12.65
N SER A 48 -27.66 25.70 -11.33
CA SER A 48 -26.75 26.39 -10.44
C SER A 48 -25.48 25.55 -10.25
N ILE A 49 -24.48 25.73 -11.13
CA ILE A 49 -23.19 25.02 -11.10
C ILE A 49 -22.07 25.84 -10.44
N GLY A 50 -20.96 25.19 -10.06
CA GLY A 50 -19.76 25.88 -9.58
C GLY A 50 -19.06 26.69 -10.67
N GLU A 51 -17.98 27.36 -10.31
CA GLU A 51 -17.07 27.96 -11.30
C GLU A 51 -16.18 26.85 -11.85
N VAL A 52 -16.39 26.48 -13.12
CA VAL A 52 -15.69 25.34 -13.72
C VAL A 52 -14.69 25.78 -14.77
N GLN A 53 -13.53 25.10 -14.80
CA GLN A 53 -12.49 25.31 -15.79
C GLN A 53 -12.33 24.09 -16.69
N LEU A 54 -12.18 24.31 -17.99
CA LEU A 54 -11.93 23.23 -18.94
C LEU A 54 -10.50 22.70 -18.78
N LEU A 55 -10.38 21.41 -18.49
CA LEU A 55 -9.11 20.70 -18.51
C LEU A 55 -8.73 20.27 -19.94
N GLN A 56 -7.44 20.02 -20.16
CA GLN A 56 -6.96 19.37 -21.38
C GLN A 56 -7.63 18.01 -21.58
N GLU A 57 -7.80 17.59 -22.84
CA GLU A 57 -8.39 16.30 -23.16
C GLU A 57 -7.61 15.14 -22.52
N GLN A 58 -8.34 14.20 -21.93
CA GLN A 58 -7.73 13.09 -21.19
C GLN A 58 -8.16 11.76 -21.79
N TYR A 59 -7.19 10.90 -22.10
CA TYR A 59 -7.45 9.51 -22.46
C TYR A 59 -7.53 8.65 -21.20
N VAL A 60 -8.68 8.05 -20.97
CA VAL A 60 -8.96 7.22 -19.79
C VAL A 60 -8.94 5.75 -20.18
N LEU A 61 -7.94 5.03 -19.68
CA LEU A 61 -7.77 3.59 -19.91
C LEU A 61 -8.95 2.79 -19.33
N PRO A 62 -9.37 1.70 -19.99
CA PRO A 62 -10.42 0.83 -19.48
C PRO A 62 -9.94 0.02 -18.26
N ARG A 63 -10.87 -0.57 -17.51
CA ARG A 63 -10.59 -1.42 -16.32
C ARG A 63 -10.07 -2.83 -16.69
N GLU A 64 -9.08 -2.94 -17.56
CA GLU A 64 -8.55 -4.25 -18.00
C GLU A 64 -7.16 -4.58 -17.42
N ASP A 65 -6.45 -3.61 -16.84
CA ASP A 65 -5.16 -3.86 -16.19
C ASP A 65 -5.34 -4.27 -14.72
N MET A 66 -4.87 -5.46 -14.36
CA MET A 66 -4.90 -6.00 -13.00
C MET A 66 -3.99 -5.25 -12.02
N HIS A 67 -3.09 -4.40 -12.54
CA HIS A 67 -2.05 -3.76 -11.72
C HIS A 67 -2.35 -2.29 -11.37
N HIS A 68 -3.19 -1.59 -12.14
CA HIS A 68 -3.52 -0.18 -11.89
C HIS A 68 -4.97 0.13 -12.28
N GLU A 69 -5.85 0.31 -11.29
CA GLU A 69 -7.22 0.74 -11.55
C GLU A 69 -7.28 2.27 -11.69
N VAL A 70 -7.66 2.75 -12.88
CA VAL A 70 -7.92 4.19 -13.09
C VAL A 70 -9.20 4.57 -12.37
N GLN A 71 -9.08 5.31 -11.26
CA GLN A 71 -10.20 5.66 -10.37
C GLN A 71 -11.35 6.36 -11.08
N LEU A 72 -11.06 7.15 -12.12
CA LEU A 72 -12.07 7.87 -12.91
C LEU A 72 -13.08 6.93 -13.59
N ASN A 73 -12.71 5.66 -13.83
CA ASN A 73 -13.65 4.64 -14.31
C ASN A 73 -14.78 4.32 -13.31
N ASN A 74 -14.73 4.84 -12.08
CA ASN A 74 -15.83 4.76 -11.13
C ASN A 74 -16.98 5.73 -11.42
N ILE A 75 -16.80 6.71 -12.29
CA ILE A 75 -17.85 7.68 -12.65
C ILE A 75 -18.16 7.70 -14.15
N LEU A 76 -17.27 7.15 -14.99
CA LEU A 76 -17.50 7.05 -16.43
C LEU A 76 -18.41 5.89 -16.79
N LYS A 77 -19.24 6.10 -17.82
CA LYS A 77 -20.19 5.10 -18.29
C LYS A 77 -19.53 4.18 -19.30
N ASN A 78 -19.50 2.88 -19.00
CA ASN A 78 -19.09 1.83 -19.94
C ASN A 78 -17.70 2.05 -20.58
N ASN A 79 -16.70 2.46 -19.78
CA ASN A 79 -15.33 2.62 -20.26
C ASN A 79 -14.61 1.26 -20.39
N PHE A 80 -14.98 0.49 -21.43
CA PHE A 80 -14.49 -0.87 -21.69
C PHE A 80 -13.59 -0.92 -22.94
N LYS A 81 -12.85 -2.02 -23.14
CA LYS A 81 -12.08 -2.36 -24.35
C LYS A 81 -10.98 -1.36 -24.71
N ASN A 82 -11.36 -0.27 -25.35
CA ASN A 82 -10.46 0.71 -25.95
C ASN A 82 -10.32 1.98 -25.11
N GLY A 83 -11.12 2.13 -24.05
CA GLY A 83 -11.12 3.35 -23.24
C GLY A 83 -11.99 4.46 -23.86
N SER A 84 -11.82 5.67 -23.32
CA SER A 84 -12.59 6.86 -23.70
C SER A 84 -11.70 8.09 -23.61
N TYR A 85 -11.96 9.07 -24.47
CA TYR A 85 -11.52 10.44 -24.22
C TYR A 85 -12.57 11.17 -23.39
N ILE A 86 -12.12 12.09 -22.55
CA ILE A 86 -13.01 13.00 -21.84
C ILE A 86 -12.60 14.44 -22.03
N LEU A 87 -13.60 15.32 -22.05
CA LEU A 87 -13.47 16.74 -21.82
C LEU A 87 -14.12 17.04 -20.47
N GLU A 88 -13.30 17.48 -19.51
CA GLU A 88 -13.73 17.68 -18.13
C GLU A 88 -13.71 19.18 -17.80
N PHE A 89 -14.87 19.69 -17.36
CA PHE A 89 -14.99 20.98 -16.70
C PHE A 89 -14.89 20.76 -15.19
N PHE A 90 -13.78 21.21 -14.60
CA PHE A 90 -13.41 20.97 -13.22
C PHE A 90 -13.81 22.16 -12.32
N ASP A 91 -14.60 21.90 -11.28
CA ASP A 91 -14.91 22.90 -10.25
C ASP A 91 -13.73 22.99 -9.26
N GLU A 92 -12.88 24.01 -9.35
CA GLU A 92 -11.73 24.15 -8.45
C GLU A 92 -12.12 24.63 -7.05
N VAL A 93 -13.26 25.32 -6.93
CA VAL A 93 -13.67 26.02 -5.71
C VAL A 93 -14.52 25.14 -4.80
N LYS A 94 -15.30 24.20 -5.36
CA LYS A 94 -16.11 23.20 -4.63
C LYS A 94 -17.16 23.76 -3.66
N ASN A 95 -17.42 25.07 -3.66
CA ASN A 95 -18.33 25.75 -2.73
C ASN A 95 -19.70 25.05 -2.58
N LYS A 96 -20.27 24.52 -3.66
CA LYS A 96 -21.60 23.90 -3.66
C LYS A 96 -21.62 22.48 -3.09
N VAL A 97 -20.48 21.82 -3.04
CA VAL A 97 -20.33 20.43 -2.58
C VAL A 97 -19.48 20.32 -1.32
N GLN A 98 -19.01 21.45 -0.78
CA GLN A 98 -18.14 21.49 0.40
C GLN A 98 -18.70 20.73 1.61
N PHE A 99 -20.02 20.80 1.83
CA PHE A 99 -20.69 20.07 2.92
C PHE A 99 -20.53 18.53 2.84
N LEU A 100 -20.30 17.98 1.63
CA LEU A 100 -19.98 16.56 1.45
C LEU A 100 -18.49 16.30 1.70
N LEU A 101 -17.62 17.21 1.27
CA LEU A 101 -16.18 17.09 1.44
C LEU A 101 -15.76 17.17 2.91
N ASP A 102 -16.40 18.06 3.68
CA ASP A 102 -16.16 18.23 5.12
C ASP A 102 -16.72 17.08 5.97
N ASN A 103 -17.54 16.20 5.38
CA ASN A 103 -18.20 15.10 6.08
C ASN A 103 -18.02 13.77 5.33
N PRO A 104 -16.85 13.12 5.46
CA PRO A 104 -16.57 11.85 4.78
C PRO A 104 -17.58 10.72 5.06
N PRO A 105 -18.12 10.55 6.29
CA PRO A 105 -19.20 9.59 6.54
C PRO A 105 -20.46 9.84 5.68
N LEU A 106 -20.87 11.11 5.53
CA LEU A 106 -22.01 11.49 4.71
C LEU A 106 -21.74 11.22 3.22
N LEU A 107 -20.54 11.56 2.74
CA LEU A 107 -20.13 11.29 1.36
C LEU A 107 -20.10 9.80 1.04
N ASN A 108 -19.60 8.97 1.96
CA ASN A 108 -19.58 7.52 1.79
C ASN A 108 -21.01 6.96 1.72
N GLN A 109 -21.89 7.37 2.64
CA GLN A 109 -23.29 6.99 2.60
C GLN A 109 -23.94 7.40 1.28
N PHE A 110 -23.74 8.65 0.85
CA PHE A 110 -24.26 9.15 -0.43
C PHE A 110 -23.74 8.36 -1.63
N SER A 111 -22.45 8.02 -1.62
CA SER A 111 -21.83 7.20 -2.68
C SER A 111 -22.41 5.79 -2.73
N GLU A 112 -22.71 5.17 -1.60
CA GLU A 112 -23.38 3.87 -1.51
C GLU A 112 -24.83 3.95 -2.03
N GLU A 113 -25.56 5.00 -1.64
CA GLU A 113 -26.92 5.25 -2.13
C GLU A 113 -26.95 5.44 -3.65
N ILE A 114 -26.02 6.21 -4.23
CA ILE A 114 -25.89 6.33 -5.70
C ILE A 114 -25.53 4.99 -6.32
N SER A 115 -24.54 4.27 -5.75
CA SER A 115 -24.05 2.97 -6.25
C SER A 115 -25.16 1.92 -6.36
N SER A 116 -26.17 1.99 -5.48
CA SER A 116 -27.34 1.11 -5.52
C SER A 116 -28.25 1.33 -6.74
N ILE A 117 -28.21 2.53 -7.35
CA ILE A 117 -29.06 2.92 -8.48
C ILE A 117 -28.27 2.91 -9.80
N LEU A 118 -27.04 3.44 -9.77
CA LEU A 118 -26.11 3.49 -10.89
C LEU A 118 -24.77 2.98 -10.38
N PRO A 119 -23.98 2.21 -11.16
CA PRO A 119 -22.67 1.71 -10.74
C PRO A 119 -21.60 2.82 -10.73
N ILE A 120 -21.87 3.90 -9.99
CA ILE A 120 -21.07 5.11 -9.87
C ILE A 120 -20.64 5.24 -8.41
N LYS A 121 -19.33 5.32 -8.18
CA LYS A 121 -18.75 5.50 -6.84
C LYS A 121 -18.12 6.90 -6.74
N VAL A 122 -18.93 7.90 -6.40
CA VAL A 122 -18.45 9.27 -6.25
C VAL A 122 -17.52 9.47 -5.05
N GLY A 123 -17.63 8.63 -4.02
CA GLY A 123 -16.78 8.72 -2.83
C GLY A 123 -15.30 8.38 -3.10
N THR A 124 -14.99 7.59 -4.13
CA THR A 124 -13.60 7.26 -4.49
C THR A 124 -12.93 8.34 -5.33
N VAL A 125 -13.69 9.29 -5.86
CA VAL A 125 -13.24 10.42 -6.67
C VAL A 125 -13.93 11.70 -6.18
N SER A 126 -13.82 11.96 -4.88
CA SER A 126 -14.49 13.09 -4.21
C SER A 126 -14.05 14.45 -4.77
N ASP A 127 -12.82 14.53 -5.25
CA ASP A 127 -12.25 15.66 -5.97
C ASP A 127 -12.99 15.98 -7.29
N ARG A 128 -13.76 15.02 -7.83
CA ARG A 128 -14.57 15.20 -9.05
C ARG A 128 -16.02 15.64 -8.77
N LEU A 129 -16.40 15.84 -7.50
CA LEU A 129 -17.72 16.40 -7.18
C LEU A 129 -17.85 17.83 -7.72
N GLY A 130 -19.00 18.13 -8.33
CA GLY A 130 -19.27 19.42 -8.98
C GLY A 130 -18.82 19.49 -10.45
N ASN A 131 -18.02 18.52 -10.93
CA ASN A 131 -17.49 18.54 -12.28
C ASN A 131 -18.54 18.12 -13.33
N ILE A 132 -18.32 18.58 -14.56
CA ILE A 132 -19.11 18.18 -15.72
C ILE A 132 -18.19 17.49 -16.72
N ILE A 133 -18.53 16.25 -17.10
CA ILE A 133 -17.69 15.42 -17.96
C ILE A 133 -18.44 15.07 -19.24
N PHE A 134 -17.84 15.41 -20.37
CA PHE A 134 -18.23 14.91 -21.69
C PHE A 134 -17.34 13.71 -22.03
N GLN A 135 -17.95 12.53 -22.15
CA GLN A 135 -17.24 11.28 -22.44
C GLN A 135 -17.42 10.87 -23.91
N PHE A 136 -16.31 10.60 -24.57
CA PHE A 136 -16.22 10.10 -25.96
C PHE A 136 -15.63 8.69 -25.96
N PRO A 137 -16.46 7.64 -25.88
CA PRO A 137 -15.98 6.26 -25.88
C PRO A 137 -15.47 5.84 -27.26
N ILE A 138 -14.34 5.13 -27.29
CA ILE A 138 -13.68 4.71 -28.53
C ILE A 138 -14.32 3.43 -29.07
N ASN A 139 -15.39 3.59 -29.85
CA ASN A 139 -16.25 2.49 -30.31
C ASN A 139 -16.24 2.25 -31.82
N ASN A 140 -15.43 2.99 -32.59
CA ASN A 140 -15.39 2.92 -34.05
C ASN A 140 -14.80 1.60 -34.58
N PHE A 141 -14.10 0.84 -33.75
CA PHE A 141 -13.53 -0.46 -34.08
C PHE A 141 -13.53 -1.41 -32.87
N GLU A 142 -13.34 -2.69 -33.13
CA GLU A 142 -12.95 -3.69 -32.13
C GLU A 142 -11.52 -4.13 -32.35
N LEU A 143 -10.80 -4.30 -31.25
CA LEU A 143 -9.42 -4.79 -31.27
C LEU A 143 -9.32 -6.07 -30.45
N TYR A 144 -8.70 -7.07 -31.06
CA TYR A 144 -8.34 -8.33 -30.44
C TYR A 144 -6.85 -8.56 -30.64
N HIS A 145 -6.19 -9.08 -29.62
CA HIS A 145 -4.80 -9.50 -29.74
C HIS A 145 -4.64 -10.95 -29.28
N ASP A 146 -3.86 -11.72 -30.03
CA ASP A 146 -3.54 -13.10 -29.66
C ASP A 146 -2.04 -13.38 -29.86
N ARG A 147 -1.52 -14.37 -29.15
CA ARG A 147 -0.12 -14.76 -29.22
C ARG A 147 0.10 -15.68 -30.42
N ILE A 148 1.06 -15.35 -31.26
CA ILE A 148 1.52 -16.26 -32.32
C ILE A 148 2.48 -17.26 -31.67
N THR A 149 2.09 -18.53 -31.61
CA THR A 149 2.92 -19.62 -31.08
C THR A 149 3.23 -20.65 -32.16
N VAL A 150 4.47 -21.14 -32.18
CA VAL A 150 4.82 -22.32 -32.97
C VAL A 150 5.12 -23.50 -32.06
N LYS A 151 4.49 -24.64 -32.36
CA LYS A 151 4.78 -25.92 -31.72
C LYS A 151 6.09 -26.45 -32.29
N ASN A 152 7.15 -26.46 -31.48
CA ASN A 152 8.34 -27.22 -31.82
C ASN A 152 8.17 -28.70 -31.47
N LYS A 153 8.91 -29.58 -32.14
CA LYS A 153 8.95 -31.06 -31.92
C LYS A 153 9.23 -31.49 -30.46
N GLN A 154 9.58 -30.54 -29.58
CA GLN A 154 9.91 -30.75 -28.17
C GLN A 154 8.79 -30.33 -27.19
N TRP A 155 7.55 -30.11 -27.65
CA TRP A 155 6.42 -29.66 -26.79
C TRP A 155 6.63 -28.33 -26.07
N VAL A 156 7.62 -27.54 -26.49
CA VAL A 156 7.83 -26.16 -26.00
C VAL A 156 7.18 -25.20 -26.99
N GLN A 157 6.15 -24.49 -26.55
CA GLN A 157 5.56 -23.38 -27.32
C GLN A 157 6.56 -22.23 -27.32
N LYS A 158 7.14 -21.92 -28.48
CA LYS A 158 7.92 -20.69 -28.63
C LYS A 158 6.99 -19.59 -29.12
N TYR A 159 6.89 -18.55 -28.32
CA TYR A 159 6.27 -17.28 -28.70
C TYR A 159 7.04 -16.71 -29.91
N GLN A 160 6.35 -16.44 -31.02
CA GLN A 160 6.90 -15.88 -32.27
C GLN A 160 6.40 -14.48 -32.63
N GLY A 161 5.25 -14.07 -32.12
CA GLY A 161 4.77 -12.70 -32.29
C GLY A 161 3.43 -12.45 -31.61
N ILE A 162 2.81 -11.33 -31.98
CA ILE A 162 1.46 -10.94 -31.60
C ILE A 162 0.66 -10.73 -32.88
N LYS A 163 -0.53 -11.33 -32.93
CA LYS A 163 -1.52 -11.07 -33.95
C LYS A 163 -2.45 -9.98 -33.45
N LEU A 164 -2.56 -8.88 -34.17
CA LEU A 164 -3.53 -7.82 -33.91
C LEU A 164 -4.64 -7.90 -34.95
N ALA A 165 -5.88 -8.08 -34.49
CA ALA A 165 -7.07 -8.01 -35.33
C ALA A 165 -7.86 -6.74 -35.00
N ILE A 166 -7.96 -5.83 -35.97
CA ILE A 166 -8.69 -4.56 -35.86
C ILE A 166 -9.85 -4.59 -36.85
N ILE A 167 -11.07 -4.62 -36.32
CA ILE A 167 -12.29 -4.74 -37.10
C ILE A 167 -13.04 -3.42 -37.00
N SER A 168 -13.13 -2.70 -38.12
CA SER A 168 -13.91 -1.46 -38.18
C SER A 168 -15.40 -1.75 -37.98
N LYS A 169 -16.06 -0.95 -37.14
CA LYS A 169 -17.51 -0.96 -36.93
C LYS A 169 -18.25 0.08 -37.76
N SER A 170 -17.53 1.06 -38.31
CA SER A 170 -18.09 2.13 -39.12
C SER A 170 -17.48 2.14 -40.52
N LYS A 171 -18.31 2.33 -41.54
CA LYS A 171 -17.84 2.51 -42.93
C LYS A 171 -16.93 3.73 -43.10
N THR A 172 -17.04 4.72 -42.21
CA THR A 172 -16.23 5.95 -42.24
C THR A 172 -14.87 5.79 -41.57
N PHE A 173 -14.66 4.73 -40.79
CA PHE A 173 -13.42 4.54 -40.05
C PHE A 173 -12.41 3.75 -40.90
N ASN A 174 -11.33 4.44 -41.28
CA ASN A 174 -10.25 3.85 -42.08
C ASN A 174 -9.13 3.29 -41.18
N ILE A 175 -9.03 1.96 -41.10
CA ILE A 175 -7.99 1.27 -40.32
C ILE A 175 -6.57 1.57 -40.82
N GLN A 176 -6.40 1.96 -42.09
CA GLN A 176 -5.08 2.28 -42.67
C GLN A 176 -4.50 3.60 -42.12
N ASN A 177 -5.32 4.41 -41.47
CA ASN A 177 -4.86 5.60 -40.74
C ASN A 177 -4.21 5.24 -39.41
N LEU A 178 -4.28 3.98 -38.96
CA LEU A 178 -3.72 3.56 -37.70
C LEU A 178 -2.25 3.17 -37.80
N VAL A 179 -1.51 3.40 -36.73
CA VAL A 179 -0.16 2.90 -36.51
C VAL A 179 -0.07 2.27 -35.13
N ALA A 180 0.51 1.07 -35.06
CA ALA A 180 0.81 0.41 -33.81
C ALA A 180 2.23 0.81 -33.36
N ARG A 181 2.34 1.46 -32.21
CA ARG A 181 3.61 1.72 -31.53
C ARG A 181 3.85 0.62 -30.50
N LEU A 182 4.97 -0.07 -30.61
CA LEU A 182 5.40 -1.09 -29.65
C LEU A 182 6.69 -0.62 -28.97
N TYR A 183 6.76 -0.75 -27.65
CA TYR A 183 7.96 -0.40 -26.91
C TYR A 183 8.21 -1.30 -25.69
N GLU A 184 9.48 -1.50 -25.39
CA GLU A 184 9.96 -2.20 -24.20
C GLU A 184 10.37 -1.17 -23.16
N GLU A 185 9.68 -1.20 -22.03
CA GLU A 185 10.04 -0.42 -20.85
C GLU A 185 10.78 -1.33 -19.88
N ASP A 186 12.00 -0.94 -19.50
CA ASP A 186 12.77 -1.67 -18.50
C ASP A 186 12.26 -1.42 -17.08
N THR A 187 12.90 -2.04 -16.10
CA THR A 187 12.52 -1.88 -14.70
C THR A 187 12.73 -0.47 -14.17
N ASP A 188 13.57 0.35 -14.81
CA ASP A 188 13.79 1.77 -14.51
C ASP A 188 12.81 2.72 -15.22
N LYS A 189 11.82 2.18 -15.95
CA LYS A 189 10.88 2.95 -16.79
C LYS A 189 11.54 3.60 -18.01
N LEU A 190 12.71 3.12 -18.42
CA LEU A 190 13.36 3.59 -19.64
C LEU A 190 12.82 2.82 -20.84
N ILE A 191 12.48 3.55 -21.90
CA ILE A 191 12.16 2.95 -23.19
C ILE A 191 13.47 2.48 -23.83
N THR A 192 13.73 1.18 -23.74
CA THR A 192 14.98 0.58 -24.25
C THR A 192 14.90 0.28 -25.75
N ARG A 193 13.69 0.05 -26.26
CA ARG A 193 13.40 -0.21 -27.67
C ARG A 193 12.02 0.30 -28.05
N GLN A 194 11.89 0.78 -29.29
CA GLN A 194 10.62 1.22 -29.87
C GLN A 194 10.53 0.89 -31.36
N ARG A 195 9.33 0.51 -31.81
CA ARG A 195 8.99 0.30 -33.23
C ARG A 195 7.60 0.86 -33.53
N PHE A 196 7.40 1.27 -34.78
CA PHE A 196 6.11 1.66 -35.34
C PHE A 196 5.78 0.71 -36.49
N ILE A 197 4.57 0.19 -36.49
CA ILE A 197 4.07 -0.76 -37.49
C ILE A 197 2.80 -0.19 -38.08
N ASN A 198 2.77 -0.02 -39.40
CA ASN A 198 1.58 0.41 -40.11
C ASN A 198 0.54 -0.73 -40.09
N ILE A 199 -0.73 -0.37 -39.91
CA ILE A 199 -1.84 -1.32 -39.94
C ILE A 199 -2.45 -1.25 -41.33
N ASP A 200 -2.04 -2.17 -42.22
CA ASP A 200 -2.46 -2.14 -43.61
C ASP A 200 -3.73 -2.98 -43.88
N SER A 201 -4.06 -3.90 -42.96
CA SER A 201 -5.17 -4.82 -43.07
C SER A 201 -5.87 -5.05 -41.73
N THR A 202 -7.01 -5.72 -41.76
CA THR A 202 -7.79 -6.07 -40.55
C THR A 202 -7.03 -6.98 -39.60
N VAL A 203 -6.06 -7.76 -40.09
CA VAL A 203 -5.24 -8.66 -39.27
C VAL A 203 -3.77 -8.41 -39.60
N THR A 204 -3.05 -7.85 -38.63
CA THR A 204 -1.62 -7.57 -38.73
C THR A 204 -0.85 -8.49 -37.79
N ASP A 205 0.01 -9.33 -38.37
CA ASP A 205 0.92 -10.18 -37.61
C ASP A 205 2.21 -9.40 -37.34
N ILE A 206 2.56 -9.29 -36.05
CA ILE A 206 3.75 -8.59 -35.58
C ILE A 206 4.72 -9.63 -35.02
N ALA A 207 5.85 -9.86 -35.69
CA ALA A 207 6.87 -10.79 -35.21
C ALA A 207 7.56 -10.28 -33.93
N PHE A 208 8.03 -11.16 -33.04
CA PHE A 208 8.76 -10.74 -31.84
C PHE A 208 10.15 -10.17 -32.13
N ASP A 209 10.75 -10.49 -33.28
CA ASP A 209 11.96 -9.78 -33.72
C ASP A 209 11.66 -8.28 -33.98
N ASP A 210 10.42 -7.96 -34.33
CA ASP A 210 9.88 -6.60 -34.45
C ASP A 210 9.19 -6.09 -33.16
N CYS A 211 8.88 -7.00 -32.23
CA CYS A 211 8.15 -6.75 -30.99
C CYS A 211 8.89 -7.40 -29.82
N PHE A 212 9.72 -6.66 -29.13
CA PHE A 212 10.17 -7.03 -27.78
C PHE A 212 9.38 -6.31 -26.69
N GLY A 213 8.35 -5.57 -27.11
CA GLY A 213 7.65 -4.63 -26.25
C GLY A 213 7.00 -5.30 -25.06
N THR A 214 6.76 -4.53 -24.02
CA THR A 214 5.80 -4.86 -22.98
C THR A 214 4.49 -4.12 -23.22
N HIS A 215 4.49 -3.11 -24.08
CA HIS A 215 3.36 -2.23 -24.34
C HIS A 215 3.05 -2.13 -25.84
N ILE A 216 1.75 -2.10 -26.15
CA ILE A 216 1.20 -1.79 -27.47
C ILE A 216 0.33 -0.54 -27.33
N GLU A 217 0.56 0.44 -28.19
CA GLU A 217 -0.26 1.63 -28.34
C GLU A 217 -0.76 1.72 -29.78
N ILE A 218 -2.05 1.95 -30.00
CA ILE A 218 -2.61 2.20 -31.33
C ILE A 218 -2.92 3.69 -31.45
N ILE A 219 -2.34 4.33 -32.44
CA ILE A 219 -2.44 5.77 -32.65
C ILE A 219 -3.06 6.02 -34.03
N ASP A 220 -3.99 6.97 -34.11
CA ASP A 220 -4.47 7.48 -35.38
C ASP A 220 -3.50 8.54 -35.91
N LYS A 221 -2.92 8.30 -37.09
CA LYS A 221 -1.96 9.20 -37.74
C LYS A 221 -2.56 10.56 -38.08
N THR A 222 -3.87 10.64 -38.30
CA THR A 222 -4.53 11.88 -38.74
C THR A 222 -4.82 12.82 -37.58
N THR A 223 -5.35 12.28 -36.48
CA THR A 223 -5.73 13.06 -35.30
C THR A 223 -4.65 13.06 -34.21
N SER A 224 -3.63 12.20 -34.32
CA SER A 224 -2.62 11.93 -33.29
C SER A 224 -3.20 11.41 -31.96
N LEU A 225 -4.45 10.96 -31.95
CA LEU A 225 -5.10 10.41 -30.75
C LEU A 225 -4.65 8.97 -30.48
N LEU A 226 -4.47 8.67 -29.19
CA LEU A 226 -4.21 7.33 -28.69
C LEU A 226 -5.54 6.59 -28.56
N LEU A 227 -5.74 5.55 -29.38
CA LEU A 227 -7.01 4.83 -29.45
C LEU A 227 -7.04 3.56 -28.61
N TYR A 228 -5.88 3.02 -28.28
CA TYR A 228 -5.77 1.79 -27.50
C TYR A 228 -4.40 1.73 -26.86
N LYS A 229 -4.33 1.26 -25.61
CA LYS A 229 -3.07 0.97 -24.93
C LYS A 229 -3.21 -0.28 -24.09
N TYR A 230 -2.26 -1.20 -24.23
CA TYR A 230 -2.25 -2.45 -23.51
C TYR A 230 -0.84 -2.87 -23.12
N LYS A 231 -0.71 -3.43 -21.92
CA LYS A 231 0.52 -4.02 -21.42
C LYS A 231 0.39 -5.53 -21.41
N PHE A 232 1.26 -6.23 -22.15
CA PHE A 232 1.32 -7.67 -22.13
C PHE A 232 2.53 -8.16 -21.34
N SER A 233 2.35 -9.21 -20.55
CA SER A 233 3.43 -9.89 -19.84
C SER A 233 3.80 -11.18 -20.57
N ILE A 234 5.06 -11.28 -21.01
CA ILE A 234 5.61 -12.50 -21.60
C ILE A 234 6.48 -13.19 -20.57
N ILE A 235 6.15 -14.44 -20.25
CA ILE A 235 7.02 -15.30 -19.45
C ILE A 235 8.19 -15.71 -20.34
N LYS A 236 9.34 -15.04 -20.17
CA LYS A 236 10.59 -15.37 -20.89
C LYS A 236 11.20 -16.68 -20.35
N GLN A 237 11.13 -16.93 -19.04
CA GLN A 237 11.66 -18.12 -18.36
C GLN A 237 10.85 -18.41 -17.09
N MET A 238 10.75 -19.69 -16.70
CA MET A 238 10.14 -20.12 -15.44
C MET A 238 11.18 -20.94 -14.65
N TYR A 239 11.42 -20.55 -13.40
CA TYR A 239 12.25 -21.30 -12.47
C TYR A 239 11.34 -22.10 -11.55
N SER A 240 11.42 -23.43 -11.61
CA SER A 240 10.77 -24.29 -10.63
C SER A 240 11.84 -24.88 -9.73
N ASN A 241 11.80 -24.54 -8.44
CA ASN A 241 12.55 -25.28 -7.43
C ASN A 241 11.61 -26.34 -6.86
N ILE A 242 11.79 -27.59 -7.28
CA ILE A 242 11.17 -28.72 -6.59
C ILE A 242 12.18 -29.16 -5.53
N SER A 243 11.86 -28.91 -4.26
CA SER A 243 12.65 -29.36 -3.12
C SER A 243 12.49 -30.87 -2.93
N VAL A 244 13.13 -31.69 -3.77
CA VAL A 244 13.29 -33.11 -3.46
C VAL A 244 14.39 -33.21 -2.40
N ILE A 245 13.99 -33.56 -1.18
CA ILE A 245 14.92 -33.81 -0.06
C ILE A 245 15.65 -35.11 -0.40
N GLU A 246 16.82 -35.01 -1.02
CA GLU A 246 17.67 -36.17 -1.23
C GLU A 246 18.45 -36.44 0.07
N LEU A 247 18.21 -37.62 0.66
CA LEU A 247 18.88 -38.07 1.88
C LEU A 247 20.28 -38.57 1.54
N GLN A 248 21.30 -37.71 1.65
CA GLN A 248 22.68 -38.18 1.58
C GLN A 248 23.19 -38.61 2.97
N ASN A 249 23.65 -39.86 3.06
CA ASN A 249 24.38 -40.37 4.21
C ASN A 249 25.84 -39.95 4.09
N ARG A 250 26.29 -38.98 4.90
CA ARG A 250 27.72 -38.68 5.01
C ARG A 250 28.33 -39.53 6.11
N VAL A 251 29.48 -40.12 5.80
CA VAL A 251 30.22 -41.01 6.68
C VAL A 251 31.47 -40.29 7.15
N PHE A 252 31.61 -40.12 8.46
CA PHE A 252 32.79 -39.52 9.09
C PHE A 252 33.47 -40.57 9.96
N LYS A 253 34.80 -40.57 9.96
CA LYS A 253 35.60 -41.42 10.85
C LYS A 253 36.21 -40.52 11.93
N ILE A 254 35.80 -40.73 13.18
CA ILE A 254 36.30 -39.99 14.34
C ILE A 254 36.73 -41.04 15.37
N ASP A 255 37.96 -40.93 15.86
CA ASP A 255 38.59 -41.87 16.80
C ASP A 255 38.50 -43.35 16.39
N GLY A 256 38.74 -43.62 15.10
CA GLY A 256 38.72 -44.98 14.53
C GLY A 256 37.33 -45.54 14.24
N ASN A 257 36.27 -44.97 14.82
CA ASN A 257 34.88 -45.42 14.63
C ASN A 257 34.14 -44.64 13.54
N ILE A 258 33.32 -45.35 12.78
CA ILE A 258 32.58 -44.82 11.63
C ILE A 258 31.19 -44.34 12.06
N HIS A 259 30.95 -43.04 11.96
CA HIS A 259 29.65 -42.42 12.24
C HIS A 259 28.97 -41.97 10.94
N LYS A 260 27.77 -42.49 10.68
CA LYS A 260 26.93 -42.09 9.53
C LYS A 260 25.89 -41.07 9.98
N ILE A 261 25.90 -39.89 9.38
CA ILE A 261 24.93 -38.82 9.64
C ILE A 261 24.12 -38.58 8.36
N LYS A 262 22.79 -38.62 8.49
CA LYS A 262 21.87 -38.19 7.44
C LYS A 262 21.85 -36.67 7.41
N VAL A 263 22.35 -36.08 6.33
CA VAL A 263 22.32 -34.63 6.13
C VAL A 263 21.45 -34.35 4.91
N SER A 264 20.42 -33.52 5.05
CA SER A 264 19.65 -33.01 3.93
C SER A 264 20.42 -31.89 3.26
N THR A 265 20.66 -32.01 1.95
CA THR A 265 21.15 -30.91 1.12
C THR A 265 20.11 -30.62 0.05
N ASN A 266 19.77 -29.34 -0.12
CA ASN A 266 18.88 -28.90 -1.19
C ASN A 266 19.59 -29.10 -2.53
N ALA A 267 19.25 -30.16 -3.26
CA ALA A 267 19.78 -30.39 -4.59
C ALA A 267 18.64 -30.57 -5.59
N SER A 268 18.24 -29.46 -6.22
CA SER A 268 17.99 -29.36 -7.67
C SER A 268 17.42 -27.97 -8.00
N ARG A 269 18.07 -27.26 -8.94
CA ARG A 269 17.43 -26.22 -9.75
C ARG A 269 17.08 -26.88 -11.07
N SER A 270 15.81 -27.20 -11.31
CA SER A 270 15.38 -27.52 -12.67
C SER A 270 15.21 -26.21 -13.43
N ILE A 271 16.24 -25.83 -14.18
CA ILE A 271 16.22 -24.64 -15.04
C ILE A 271 15.65 -25.06 -16.39
N TYR A 272 14.48 -24.52 -16.74
CA TYR A 272 13.95 -24.60 -18.10
C TYR A 272 14.43 -23.36 -18.88
N GLY A 273 15.59 -23.47 -19.55
CA GLY A 273 16.24 -22.40 -20.30
C GLY A 273 17.77 -22.46 -20.19
N LYS A 274 18.51 -21.70 -21.03
CA LYS A 274 19.98 -21.59 -20.87
C LYS A 274 20.30 -20.81 -19.59
N GLU A 275 21.12 -21.37 -18.70
CA GLU A 275 21.80 -20.59 -17.65
C GLU A 275 22.55 -19.44 -18.31
N LYS A 276 22.19 -18.21 -17.96
CA LYS A 276 23.00 -17.04 -18.27
C LYS A 276 23.23 -16.28 -16.99
N ASN A 277 24.40 -15.66 -16.92
CA ASN A 277 24.76 -14.62 -15.95
C ASN A 277 23.58 -13.67 -15.69
N LYS A 278 23.54 -13.06 -14.50
CA LYS A 278 22.52 -12.06 -14.13
C LYS A 278 22.27 -11.11 -15.29
N SER A 279 21.01 -11.03 -15.75
CA SER A 279 20.65 -10.15 -16.85
C SER A 279 20.78 -8.68 -16.43
N PHE A 280 20.91 -7.78 -17.40
CA PHE A 280 20.90 -6.33 -17.16
C PHE A 280 19.73 -5.90 -16.27
N ASP A 281 18.51 -6.38 -16.55
CA ASP A 281 17.31 -6.09 -15.76
C ASP A 281 17.39 -6.59 -14.31
N GLU A 282 18.05 -7.73 -14.06
CA GLU A 282 18.22 -8.24 -12.70
C GLU A 282 19.14 -7.36 -11.86
N TRP A 283 20.16 -6.74 -12.47
CA TRP A 283 21.00 -5.76 -11.78
C TRP A 283 20.22 -4.51 -11.39
N ILE A 284 19.39 -3.99 -12.29
CA ILE A 284 18.51 -2.85 -12.00
C ILE A 284 17.52 -3.20 -10.88
N ARG A 285 16.87 -4.38 -10.96
CA ARG A 285 15.95 -4.83 -9.91
C ARG A 285 16.61 -4.94 -8.55
N ASN A 286 17.81 -5.52 -8.48
CA ASN A 286 18.56 -5.62 -7.22
C ASN A 286 18.88 -4.22 -6.67
N ARG A 287 19.33 -3.28 -7.52
CA ARG A 287 19.58 -1.90 -7.11
C ARG A 287 18.31 -1.21 -6.58
N LYS A 288 17.17 -1.35 -7.27
CA LYS A 288 15.89 -0.79 -6.81
C LYS A 288 15.45 -1.39 -5.49
N TYR A 289 15.54 -2.72 -5.35
CA TYR A 289 15.26 -3.40 -4.10
C TYR A 289 16.15 -2.91 -2.96
N GLU A 290 17.45 -2.72 -3.20
CA GLU A 290 18.36 -2.16 -2.20
C GLU A 290 18.04 -0.69 -1.86
N GLN A 291 17.60 0.11 -2.84
CA GLN A 291 17.16 1.49 -2.61
C GLN A 291 15.86 1.53 -1.80
N GLU A 292 14.86 0.73 -2.17
CA GLU A 292 13.61 0.57 -1.43
C GLU A 292 13.88 0.11 0.00
N LEU A 293 14.77 -0.87 0.20
CA LEU A 293 15.18 -1.32 1.53
C LEU A 293 15.79 -0.17 2.35
N LYS A 294 16.70 0.62 1.75
CA LYS A 294 17.30 1.80 2.41
C LYS A 294 16.27 2.88 2.71
N GLU A 295 15.31 3.11 1.83
CA GLU A 295 14.21 4.06 2.04
C GLU A 295 13.27 3.61 3.15
N LEU A 296 12.92 2.32 3.19
CA LEU A 296 12.13 1.71 4.26
C LEU A 296 12.86 1.79 5.60
N GLU A 297 14.17 1.54 5.63
CA GLU A 297 15.01 1.71 6.82
C GLU A 297 15.11 3.17 7.27
N LYS A 298 15.27 4.12 6.35
CA LYS A 298 15.36 5.56 6.66
C LYS A 298 14.02 6.14 7.10
N SER A 299 12.93 5.71 6.47
CA SER A 299 11.57 6.13 6.82
C SER A 299 11.05 5.44 8.06
N LYS A 300 11.70 4.34 8.49
CA LYS A 300 11.22 3.43 9.54
C LYS A 300 9.81 2.90 9.22
N ALA A 301 9.49 2.75 7.94
CA ALA A 301 8.20 2.21 7.49
C ALA A 301 8.15 0.68 7.58
N PHE A 302 9.32 0.02 7.60
CA PHE A 302 9.42 -1.41 7.83
C PHE A 302 10.77 -1.73 8.49
N VAL A 303 10.78 -2.03 9.78
CA VAL A 303 11.99 -2.40 10.51
C VAL A 303 11.78 -3.69 11.28
N GLN A 304 12.61 -4.70 11.01
CA GLN A 304 12.57 -5.97 11.72
C GLN A 304 13.60 -6.03 12.85
N TYR A 305 13.16 -6.48 14.01
CA TYR A 305 14.00 -6.76 15.18
C TYR A 305 13.92 -8.23 15.51
N PHE A 306 15.06 -8.86 15.80
CA PHE A 306 15.16 -10.31 16.00
C PHE A 306 15.19 -10.73 17.48
N GLY A 307 15.38 -9.78 18.40
CA GLY A 307 15.42 -10.01 19.85
C GLY A 307 16.21 -11.25 20.27
N ASN A 308 15.60 -12.06 21.14
CA ASN A 308 16.17 -13.30 21.68
C ASN A 308 16.23 -14.49 20.70
N GLU A 309 15.74 -14.42 19.45
CA GLU A 309 15.75 -15.59 18.56
C GLU A 309 17.16 -16.05 18.18
N LYS A 310 18.12 -15.11 18.10
CA LYS A 310 19.55 -15.45 17.93
C LYS A 310 20.09 -16.30 19.10
N LYS A 311 19.47 -16.21 20.29
CA LYS A 311 19.78 -17.01 21.48
C LYS A 311 19.36 -18.47 21.30
N TYR A 312 18.19 -18.74 20.72
CA TYR A 312 17.68 -20.11 20.53
C TYR A 312 18.49 -20.91 19.50
N ILE A 313 18.84 -20.29 18.37
CA ILE A 313 19.65 -20.94 17.32
C ILE A 313 21.05 -21.30 17.85
N LEU A 314 21.63 -20.43 18.70
CA LEU A 314 22.96 -20.66 19.28
C LEU A 314 22.92 -21.59 20.50
N LEU A 315 21.89 -21.53 21.35
CA LEU A 315 21.67 -22.49 22.43
C LEU A 315 21.48 -23.91 21.91
N ASN A 316 20.81 -24.07 20.77
CA ASN A 316 20.72 -25.38 20.11
C ASN A 316 22.09 -25.83 19.56
N LYS A 317 22.90 -24.91 19.00
CA LYS A 317 24.30 -25.21 18.61
C LYS A 317 25.20 -25.55 19.81
N ILE A 318 25.02 -24.88 20.94
CA ILE A 318 25.78 -25.10 22.18
C ILE A 318 25.33 -26.41 22.85
N LYS A 319 24.01 -26.67 22.97
CA LYS A 319 23.48 -27.97 23.44
C LYS A 319 24.00 -29.12 22.59
N TRP A 320 24.03 -28.95 21.26
CA TRP A 320 24.61 -29.90 20.33
C TRP A 320 26.13 -30.08 20.48
N SER A 321 26.85 -29.05 20.91
CA SER A 321 28.30 -29.11 21.17
C SER A 321 28.64 -29.71 22.53
N ILE A 322 27.82 -29.45 23.55
CA ILE A 322 27.91 -30.02 24.92
C ILE A 322 27.55 -31.50 24.89
N SER A 323 26.52 -31.91 24.15
CA SER A 323 26.17 -33.33 23.96
C SER A 323 27.27 -34.13 23.24
N ASN A 324 28.22 -33.44 22.60
CA ASN A 324 29.37 -34.03 21.90
C ASN A 324 30.70 -33.77 22.63
N ASN A 325 30.67 -33.47 23.93
CA ASN A 325 31.83 -33.37 24.83
C ASN A 325 32.99 -32.48 24.35
N LYS A 326 32.68 -31.39 23.62
CA LYS A 326 33.66 -30.33 23.35
C LYS A 326 33.65 -29.36 24.52
N ASN A 327 34.65 -29.45 25.39
CA ASN A 327 34.92 -28.43 26.40
C ASN A 327 35.13 -27.08 25.69
N ILE A 328 34.31 -26.08 26.07
CA ILE A 328 34.61 -24.65 26.24
C ILE A 328 33.24 -23.93 26.37
N LEU A 329 32.88 -23.58 27.60
CA LEU A 329 31.96 -22.47 27.87
C LEU A 329 32.83 -21.27 28.20
N ASP A 330 33.10 -20.43 27.21
CA ASP A 330 33.82 -19.18 27.42
C ASP A 330 32.80 -18.09 27.82
N TYR A 331 32.87 -17.65 29.08
CA TYR A 331 32.06 -16.56 29.68
C TYR A 331 32.03 -15.28 28.82
N LYS A 332 33.04 -15.08 27.95
CA LYS A 332 33.10 -14.03 26.93
C LYS A 332 31.98 -14.09 25.88
N SER A 333 31.54 -15.28 25.47
CA SER A 333 30.45 -15.46 24.49
C SER A 333 29.10 -15.00 25.05
N TYR A 334 28.87 -15.23 26.35
CA TYR A 334 27.66 -14.80 27.05
C TYR A 334 27.58 -13.26 27.21
N LYS A 335 28.70 -12.60 27.59
CA LYS A 335 28.78 -11.12 27.65
C LYS A 335 28.56 -10.46 26.28
N LYS A 336 29.13 -11.02 25.21
CA LYS A 336 28.94 -10.53 23.82
C LYS A 336 27.46 -10.60 23.38
N GLN A 337 26.72 -11.60 23.86
CA GLN A 337 25.30 -11.80 23.54
C GLN A 337 24.36 -10.89 24.36
N GLN A 338 24.65 -10.65 25.65
CA GLN A 338 23.96 -9.60 26.41
C GLN A 338 24.12 -8.22 25.74
N GLY A 339 25.31 -7.93 25.21
CA GLY A 339 25.56 -6.71 24.42
C GLY A 339 24.71 -6.61 23.14
N LEU A 340 24.48 -7.72 22.42
CA LEU A 340 23.66 -7.73 21.20
C LEU A 340 22.16 -7.56 21.48
N ILE A 341 21.63 -8.17 22.56
CA ILE A 341 20.23 -7.99 22.97
C ILE A 341 20.02 -6.57 23.51
N ALA A 342 20.93 -6.09 24.35
CA ALA A 342 20.92 -4.70 24.82
C ALA A 342 20.99 -3.71 23.65
N SER A 343 21.79 -4.01 22.62
CA SER A 343 21.86 -3.23 21.37
C SER A 343 20.54 -3.27 20.58
N SER A 344 19.86 -4.42 20.49
CA SER A 344 18.54 -4.55 19.83
C SER A 344 17.43 -3.77 20.55
N ILE A 345 17.36 -3.87 21.88
CA ILE A 345 16.42 -3.11 22.72
C ILE A 345 16.68 -1.60 22.58
N THR A 346 17.95 -1.20 22.67
CA THR A 346 18.35 0.21 22.53
C THR A 346 18.00 0.72 21.13
N LYS A 347 18.23 -0.07 20.08
CA LYS A 347 17.87 0.29 18.71
C LYS A 347 16.36 0.44 18.53
N ALA A 348 15.57 -0.53 18.97
CA ALA A 348 14.11 -0.49 18.82
C ALA A 348 13.50 0.72 19.53
N MET A 349 13.96 0.98 20.77
CA MET A 349 13.50 2.13 21.53
C MET A 349 13.97 3.46 20.92
N LYS A 350 15.20 3.52 20.39
CA LYS A 350 15.71 4.69 19.67
C LYS A 350 14.88 4.98 18.43
N ASP A 351 14.58 3.96 17.62
CA ASP A 351 13.80 4.09 16.40
C ASP A 351 12.38 4.60 16.70
N VAL A 352 11.70 4.07 17.74
CA VAL A 352 10.41 4.60 18.20
C VAL A 352 10.50 6.08 18.59
N ARG A 353 11.54 6.48 19.33
CA ARG A 353 11.77 7.89 19.72
C ARG A 353 12.08 8.78 18.52
N GLU A 354 12.78 8.29 17.51
CA GLU A 354 13.02 9.02 16.27
C GLU A 354 11.70 9.25 15.51
N ILE A 355 10.82 8.25 15.44
CA ILE A 355 9.48 8.39 14.82
C ILE A 355 8.65 9.42 15.60
N ILE A 356 8.65 9.35 16.94
CA ILE A 356 7.99 10.34 17.81
C ILE A 356 8.44 11.75 17.49
N ASN A 357 9.76 11.98 17.40
CA ASN A 357 10.29 13.32 17.15
C ASN A 357 10.04 13.80 15.71
N LYS A 358 9.98 12.87 14.76
CA LYS A 358 9.72 13.20 13.35
C LYS A 358 8.26 13.56 13.07
N HIS A 359 7.31 12.99 13.80
CA HIS A 359 5.88 13.10 13.50
C HIS A 359 5.02 13.65 14.64
N GLY A 360 5.59 13.90 15.82
CA GLY A 360 4.86 14.30 17.02
C GLY A 360 4.50 15.78 17.12
N ASN A 361 4.65 16.57 16.06
CA ASN A 361 4.43 18.03 16.09
C ASN A 361 2.97 18.44 16.34
N GLU A 362 2.00 17.56 16.09
CA GLU A 362 0.57 17.77 16.40
C GLU A 362 0.05 16.84 17.50
N GLY A 363 0.90 15.96 18.03
CA GLY A 363 0.55 15.02 19.10
C GLY A 363 1.08 13.62 18.89
N VAL A 364 1.04 12.80 19.94
CA VAL A 364 1.49 11.41 19.92
C VAL A 364 0.56 10.56 20.78
N TYR A 365 -0.12 9.60 20.17
CA TYR A 365 -1.00 8.68 20.88
C TYR A 365 -0.41 7.26 20.89
N LEU A 366 -0.17 6.74 22.09
CA LEU A 366 0.39 5.41 22.32
C LEU A 366 -0.70 4.46 22.79
N TRP A 367 -0.90 3.40 22.01
CA TRP A 367 -1.86 2.36 22.28
C TRP A 367 -1.11 1.08 22.62
N ASP A 368 -1.17 0.60 23.86
CA ASP A 368 -0.62 -0.71 24.25
C ASP A 368 -1.24 -1.20 25.57
N PRO A 369 -1.81 -2.41 25.62
CA PRO A 369 -2.54 -2.89 26.80
C PRO A 369 -1.67 -3.11 28.03
N TYR A 370 -0.34 -3.14 27.89
CA TYR A 370 0.60 -3.50 28.95
C TYR A 370 1.45 -2.32 29.46
N LEU A 371 1.11 -1.08 29.10
CA LEU A 371 1.88 0.11 29.51
C LEU A 371 1.82 0.33 31.02
N ASN A 372 2.99 0.47 31.64
CA ASN A 372 3.16 1.07 32.98
C ASN A 372 3.73 2.51 32.88
N ALA A 373 3.83 3.21 34.01
CA ALA A 373 4.36 4.58 34.05
C ALA A 373 5.79 4.67 33.49
N LYS A 374 6.65 3.70 33.79
CA LYS A 374 8.02 3.64 33.27
C LYS A 374 8.06 3.48 31.75
N ASP A 375 7.15 2.71 31.15
CA ASP A 375 7.07 2.54 29.70
C ASP A 375 6.67 3.84 29.00
N ILE A 376 5.70 4.56 29.57
CA ILE A 376 5.26 5.88 29.10
C ILE A 376 6.43 6.89 29.19
N LYS A 377 7.12 6.94 30.34
CA LYS A 377 8.31 7.80 30.51
C LYS A 377 9.44 7.44 29.57
N ASN A 378 9.62 6.16 29.25
CA ASN A 378 10.67 5.73 28.31
C ASN A 378 10.32 5.96 26.84
N THR A 379 9.09 6.34 26.52
CA THR A 379 8.61 6.56 25.15
C THR A 379 8.19 8.00 24.94
N LEU A 380 7.02 8.39 25.47
CA LEU A 380 6.39 9.69 25.23
C LEU A 380 7.23 10.87 25.72
N TYR A 381 7.98 10.73 26.82
CA TYR A 381 8.77 11.84 27.40
C TYR A 381 10.00 12.22 26.54
N PHE A 382 10.29 11.44 25.50
CA PHE A 382 11.35 11.72 24.54
C PHE A 382 10.87 12.54 23.34
N CYS A 383 9.60 12.97 23.33
CA CYS A 383 9.09 13.93 22.37
C CYS A 383 9.73 15.31 22.62
N GLN A 384 10.30 15.90 21.58
CA GLN A 384 10.95 17.21 21.61
C GLN A 384 9.99 18.36 21.31
N HIS A 385 8.76 18.07 20.91
CA HIS A 385 7.74 19.08 20.64
C HIS A 385 7.05 19.50 21.94
N THR A 386 6.95 20.80 22.17
CA THR A 386 6.38 21.38 23.39
C THR A 386 4.88 21.56 23.27
N TYR A 387 4.14 21.32 24.35
CA TYR A 387 2.69 21.55 24.45
C TYR A 387 1.81 20.74 23.47
N VAL A 388 2.36 19.71 22.83
CA VAL A 388 1.62 18.79 21.97
C VAL A 388 0.84 17.77 22.82
N PRO A 389 -0.36 17.35 22.39
CA PRO A 389 -1.14 16.37 23.14
C PRO A 389 -0.48 14.99 23.08
N MET A 390 -0.15 14.45 24.26
CA MET A 390 0.43 13.13 24.45
C MET A 390 -0.63 12.25 25.11
N ARG A 391 -1.06 11.19 24.43
CA ARG A 391 -2.12 10.31 24.96
C ARG A 391 -1.62 8.89 25.06
N ALA A 392 -1.97 8.18 26.13
CA ALA A 392 -1.70 6.76 26.26
C ALA A 392 -2.97 6.00 26.64
N ILE A 393 -3.17 4.81 26.06
CA ILE A 393 -4.23 3.88 26.48
C ILE A 393 -3.64 2.54 26.90
N THR A 394 -4.01 2.08 28.10
CA THR A 394 -3.53 0.83 28.71
C THR A 394 -4.66 -0.03 29.28
N SER A 395 -4.37 -1.26 29.70
CA SER A 395 -5.30 -2.10 30.47
C SER A 395 -4.72 -2.37 31.85
N PHE A 396 -5.28 -1.72 32.88
CA PHE A 396 -4.77 -1.86 34.25
C PHE A 396 -4.88 -3.29 34.80
N SER A 397 -5.74 -4.14 34.23
CA SER A 397 -5.81 -5.56 34.58
C SER A 397 -4.64 -6.39 34.08
N GLU A 398 -3.90 -5.89 33.08
CA GLU A 398 -2.78 -6.59 32.43
C GLU A 398 -1.42 -6.17 33.01
N ILE A 399 -1.40 -5.13 33.87
CA ILE A 399 -0.19 -4.64 34.51
C ILE A 399 0.20 -5.58 35.65
N GLN A 400 1.39 -6.17 35.55
CA GLN A 400 1.97 -6.95 36.64
C GLN A 400 2.67 -6.01 37.64
N LEU A 401 2.18 -5.95 38.88
CA LEU A 401 2.84 -5.18 39.94
C LEU A 401 4.00 -6.00 40.52
N GLN A 402 5.16 -5.37 40.65
CA GLN A 402 6.32 -6.01 41.28
C GLN A 402 6.27 -5.80 42.81
N ARG A 403 6.86 -6.73 43.56
CA ARG A 403 6.90 -6.68 45.03
C ARG A 403 7.99 -5.72 45.49
N ASN A 404 7.75 -5.00 46.58
CA ASN A 404 8.70 -4.08 47.24
C ASN A 404 9.22 -2.95 46.34
N ILE A 405 8.33 -2.30 45.58
CA ILE A 405 8.66 -1.07 44.85
C ILE A 405 8.21 0.14 45.67
N SER A 406 9.02 1.19 45.68
CA SER A 406 8.63 2.54 46.10
C SER A 406 8.70 3.50 44.91
N CYS A 407 7.97 4.61 44.99
CA CYS A 407 8.09 5.69 44.02
C CYS A 407 9.57 6.11 43.94
N PRO A 408 10.20 6.09 42.74
CA PRO A 408 11.62 6.38 42.61
C PRO A 408 12.04 7.77 43.09
N LYS A 409 11.09 8.72 43.14
CA LYS A 409 11.34 10.12 43.49
C LYS A 409 11.00 10.47 44.94
N CYS A 410 9.80 10.13 45.41
CA CYS A 410 9.37 10.50 46.76
C CYS A 410 9.56 9.39 47.81
N GLY A 411 9.99 8.18 47.39
CA GLY A 411 10.24 7.06 48.30
C GLY A 411 8.98 6.42 48.88
N GLU A 412 7.78 6.90 48.53
CA GLU A 412 6.53 6.33 49.03
C GLU A 412 6.35 4.87 48.59
N PRO A 413 5.88 3.98 49.48
CA PRO A 413 5.59 2.60 49.13
C PRO A 413 4.53 2.50 48.03
N LEU A 414 4.83 1.74 46.98
CA LEU A 414 3.83 1.34 45.99
C LEU A 414 3.17 0.03 46.42
N GLU A 415 1.89 -0.11 46.09
CA GLU A 415 1.13 -1.26 46.53
C GLU A 415 1.51 -2.53 45.76
N SER A 416 1.70 -3.64 46.48
CA SER A 416 2.21 -4.92 45.93
C SER A 416 1.14 -5.98 45.68
N LYS A 417 -0.14 -5.70 45.97
CA LYS A 417 -1.26 -6.61 45.67
C LYS A 417 -1.75 -6.34 44.24
N ASN A 418 -1.81 -7.37 43.39
CA ASN A 418 -2.27 -7.27 42.01
C ASN A 418 -3.80 -7.03 41.93
N THR A 419 -4.23 -5.77 42.07
CA THR A 419 -5.59 -5.34 41.71
C THR A 419 -5.55 -4.15 40.76
N THR A 420 -6.57 -4.04 39.91
CA THR A 420 -6.72 -2.99 38.89
C THR A 420 -6.64 -1.58 39.50
N GLU A 421 -7.28 -1.37 40.66
CA GLU A 421 -7.25 -0.08 41.37
C GLU A 421 -5.84 0.29 41.83
N LYS A 422 -5.06 -0.70 42.29
CA LYS A 422 -3.69 -0.48 42.77
C LYS A 422 -2.73 -0.18 41.63
N ALA A 423 -2.90 -0.86 40.49
CA ALA A 423 -2.15 -0.53 39.28
C ALA A 423 -2.41 0.90 38.80
N LYS A 424 -3.66 1.36 38.88
CA LYS A 424 -4.03 2.76 38.62
C LYS A 424 -3.36 3.70 39.61
N THR A 425 -3.49 3.43 40.92
CA THR A 425 -2.90 4.27 41.98
C THR A 425 -1.39 4.37 41.84
N ASN A 426 -0.69 3.26 41.63
CA ASN A 426 0.76 3.25 41.47
C ASN A 426 1.20 4.05 40.24
N MET A 427 0.54 3.86 39.09
CA MET A 427 0.83 4.64 37.89
C MET A 427 0.57 6.14 38.09
N THR A 428 -0.53 6.48 38.77
CA THR A 428 -0.89 7.87 39.08
C THR A 428 0.19 8.51 39.94
N LYS A 429 0.57 7.87 41.06
CA LYS A 429 1.64 8.33 41.94
C LYS A 429 2.97 8.51 41.21
N GLU A 430 3.36 7.54 40.37
CA GLU A 430 4.61 7.60 39.63
C GLU A 430 4.64 8.75 38.63
N LEU A 431 3.53 9.05 37.94
CA LEU A 431 3.42 10.16 36.97
C LEU A 431 3.26 11.52 37.66
N GLU A 432 2.57 11.59 38.81
CA GLU A 432 2.43 12.84 39.58
C GLU A 432 3.74 13.24 40.27
N CYS A 433 4.58 12.26 40.61
CA CYS A 433 5.92 12.50 41.17
C CYS A 433 6.97 12.78 40.07
N ASP A 434 6.64 13.55 39.04
CA ASP A 434 7.57 13.87 37.95
C ASP A 434 8.45 15.10 38.20
N ASP A 435 9.49 15.25 37.38
CA ASP A 435 10.39 16.41 37.40
C ASP A 435 9.71 17.67 36.86
N GLU A 436 10.05 18.83 37.44
CA GLU A 436 9.52 20.14 37.03
C GLU A 436 9.70 20.43 35.54
N LYS A 437 10.75 19.86 34.91
CA LYS A 437 10.98 19.96 33.46
C LYS A 437 9.85 19.36 32.61
N PHE A 438 8.97 18.55 33.19
CA PHE A 438 7.82 17.93 32.53
C PHE A 438 6.47 18.56 32.92
N LEU A 439 6.48 19.64 33.71
CA LEU A 439 5.26 20.33 34.19
C LEU A 439 4.33 20.79 33.03
N PHE A 440 4.92 21.08 31.86
CA PHE A 440 4.20 21.52 30.66
C PHE A 440 3.84 20.39 29.69
N MET A 441 4.01 19.13 30.09
CA MET A 441 3.62 17.99 29.28
C MET A 441 2.10 17.82 29.31
N ASN A 442 1.46 17.92 28.14
CA ASN A 442 0.04 17.65 27.98
C ASN A 442 -0.20 16.12 27.89
N LEU A 443 -0.01 15.40 29.00
CA LEU A 443 -0.14 13.96 29.08
C LEU A 443 -1.53 13.54 29.59
N GLU A 444 -2.20 12.68 28.83
CA GLU A 444 -3.44 12.03 29.23
C GLU A 444 -3.30 10.50 29.15
N VAL A 445 -3.48 9.81 30.28
CA VAL A 445 -3.47 8.34 30.32
C VAL A 445 -4.85 7.81 30.61
N ARG A 446 -5.39 7.01 29.69
CA ARG A 446 -6.64 6.28 29.86
C ARG A 446 -6.34 4.81 30.04
N GLY A 447 -7.22 4.10 30.73
CA GLY A 447 -7.13 2.67 30.73
C GLY A 447 -8.41 1.97 31.10
N LYS A 448 -8.51 0.72 30.66
CA LYS A 448 -9.65 -0.13 30.98
C LYS A 448 -9.67 -0.42 32.49
N ILE A 449 -10.80 -0.14 33.13
CA ILE A 449 -11.04 -0.42 34.55
C ILE A 449 -12.38 -1.13 34.68
N LYS A 450 -12.37 -2.35 35.21
CA LYS A 450 -13.59 -3.17 35.40
C LYS A 450 -14.42 -3.24 34.11
N GLN A 451 -15.68 -2.78 34.15
CA GLN A 451 -16.60 -2.71 33.00
C GLN A 451 -16.41 -1.48 32.09
N TYR A 452 -15.56 -0.52 32.46
CA TYR A 452 -15.34 0.70 31.69
C TYR A 452 -14.18 0.50 30.70
N GLY A 453 -14.51 0.51 29.41
CA GLY A 453 -13.58 0.27 28.30
C GLY A 453 -13.62 -1.17 27.75
N TYR A 454 -12.99 -1.37 26.59
CA TYR A 454 -12.96 -2.66 25.89
C TYR A 454 -11.62 -3.37 26.09
N LYS A 455 -11.62 -4.71 25.97
CA LYS A 455 -10.37 -5.46 25.85
C LYS A 455 -9.74 -5.17 24.50
N PHE A 456 -8.43 -5.00 24.45
CA PHE A 456 -7.68 -4.80 23.23
C PHE A 456 -6.31 -5.47 23.34
N HIS A 457 -5.77 -5.88 22.21
CA HIS A 457 -4.43 -6.48 22.11
C HIS A 457 -3.53 -5.73 21.14
N ASP A 458 -4.05 -4.77 20.38
CA ASP A 458 -3.28 -4.06 19.37
C ASP A 458 -2.32 -3.06 20.00
N ARG A 459 -1.20 -2.82 19.30
CA ARG A 459 -0.15 -1.90 19.74
C ARG A 459 0.20 -0.93 18.63
N PHE A 460 -0.12 0.34 18.86
CA PHE A 460 0.04 1.38 17.85
C PHE A 460 0.72 2.62 18.41
N LEU A 461 1.50 3.26 17.56
CA LEU A 461 1.96 4.64 17.73
C LEU A 461 1.28 5.49 16.66
N ILE A 462 0.42 6.42 17.08
CA ILE A 462 -0.49 7.18 16.22
C ILE A 462 -0.13 8.66 16.31
N PHE A 463 -0.11 9.32 15.15
CA PHE A 463 0.15 10.74 15.00
C PHE A 463 -1.07 11.43 14.38
N PRO A 464 -1.74 12.34 15.10
CA PRO A 464 -2.99 12.98 14.68
C PRO A 464 -2.75 14.15 13.73
N LEU A 465 -1.97 13.91 12.66
CA LEU A 465 -1.70 14.87 11.59
C LEU A 465 -2.92 15.02 10.67
N GLU A 466 -2.94 16.06 9.83
CA GLU A 466 -3.93 16.23 8.74
C GLU A 466 -4.12 14.95 7.91
N GLN A 467 -3.01 14.25 7.62
CA GLN A 467 -3.00 12.86 7.19
C GLN A 467 -2.50 11.97 8.32
N PRO A 468 -3.38 11.30 9.08
CA PRO A 468 -2.98 10.50 10.23
C PRO A 468 -1.97 9.43 9.86
N LYS A 469 -0.90 9.31 10.66
CA LYS A 469 0.12 8.27 10.48
C LYS A 469 0.10 7.31 11.64
N VAL A 470 0.21 6.02 11.34
CA VAL A 470 0.13 4.95 12.34
C VAL A 470 1.24 3.95 12.09
N TRP A 471 1.99 3.64 13.14
CA TRP A 471 2.94 2.54 13.18
C TRP A 471 2.39 1.42 14.05
N SER A 472 2.41 0.19 13.54
CA SER A 472 2.18 -0.99 14.34
C SER A 472 3.45 -1.31 15.10
N LEU A 473 3.39 -1.42 16.42
CA LEU A 473 4.59 -1.74 17.20
C LEU A 473 4.95 -3.24 17.11
N GLY A 474 4.04 -4.09 16.64
CA GLY A 474 4.21 -5.55 16.54
C GLY A 474 4.33 -6.28 17.88
N ILE A 475 4.65 -5.57 18.96
CA ILE A 475 4.84 -6.06 20.32
C ILE A 475 4.59 -4.92 21.32
N SER A 476 4.40 -5.25 22.60
CA SER A 476 4.30 -4.24 23.65
C SER A 476 5.60 -3.46 23.85
N VAL A 477 5.47 -2.19 24.21
CA VAL A 477 6.56 -1.24 24.45
C VAL A 477 7.61 -1.81 25.41
N ASN A 478 7.16 -2.50 26.46
CA ASN A 478 8.02 -3.12 27.46
C ASN A 478 8.86 -4.32 26.93
N GLN A 479 8.59 -4.79 25.71
CA GLN A 479 9.29 -5.89 25.04
C GLN A 479 9.95 -5.46 23.72
N LEU A 480 9.92 -4.17 23.37
CA LEU A 480 10.56 -3.65 22.16
C LEU A 480 12.04 -4.07 22.10
N GLY A 481 12.38 -4.76 21.02
CA GLY A 481 13.72 -5.25 20.72
C GLY A 481 14.17 -6.46 21.54
N ALA A 482 13.39 -6.91 22.54
CA ALA A 482 13.68 -8.09 23.34
C ALA A 482 13.22 -9.39 22.66
N SER A 483 12.18 -9.32 21.84
CA SER A 483 11.64 -10.43 21.05
C SER A 483 11.55 -10.04 19.57
N HIS A 484 11.32 -11.06 18.74
CA HIS A 484 11.07 -10.83 17.32
C HIS A 484 9.81 -9.98 17.13
N HIS A 485 9.93 -8.87 16.41
CA HIS A 485 8.80 -8.05 16.00
C HIS A 485 9.18 -7.17 14.81
N ILE A 486 8.14 -6.61 14.18
CA ILE A 486 8.26 -5.68 13.06
C ILE A 486 7.59 -4.38 13.51
N LEU A 487 8.25 -3.26 13.21
CA LEU A 487 7.75 -1.90 13.34
C LEU A 487 7.36 -1.35 11.97
#